data_AF-A0A2B7XCU5-F1
#
_entry.id   AF-A0A2B7XCU5-F1
#
_cell.length_a   1.000
_cell.length_b   1.000
_cell.length_c   1.000
_cell.angle_alpha   90.00
_cell.angle_beta   90.00
_cell.angle_gamma   90.00
#
_symmetry.space_group_name_H-M   'P 1'
#
loop_
_entity.id
_entity.type
_entity.pdbx_description
1 polymer ?
#
loop_
_entity_poly.entity_id
_entity_poly.type
_entity_poly.pdbx_seq_one_letter_code
_entity_poly.pdbx_strand_id
1 'polypeptide(L)'
;MADGLNDARAIRVTELMNDFRTLHQHIAQLKRDPPPGEAGEEGYVLMRQCILEAQTLLSLGFNVQPTQGSSAEAEKVQLQRVIVDASARRFQAHKIYLKMAAASRWVTNRAQVLQGQKMSAQHVAGLRAVSQTLHSEVAAITDSSVVDNLRTADINAGYWLGDDPSLSTILNWIRTQN
;
A
#
# COMPACT_ATOMS: atom_id res chain seq x y z
N MET A 1 25.27 19.41 -14.73
CA MET A 1 26.33 19.14 -13.73
C MET A 1 25.60 18.57 -12.54
N ALA A 2 26.02 17.40 -12.07
CA ALA A 2 25.37 16.76 -10.94
C ALA A 2 25.38 17.71 -9.72
N ASP A 3 24.23 17.84 -9.09
CA ASP A 3 23.94 18.79 -8.01
C ASP A 3 24.52 18.35 -6.64
N GLY A 4 25.31 17.27 -6.61
CA GLY A 4 25.88 16.71 -5.40
C GLY A 4 24.88 15.96 -4.50
N LEU A 5 23.64 15.73 -4.97
CA LEU A 5 22.58 15.10 -4.16
C LEU A 5 22.37 13.61 -4.46
N ASN A 6 23.26 12.96 -5.21
CA ASN A 6 23.11 11.53 -5.55
C ASN A 6 23.10 10.63 -4.32
N ASP A 7 23.91 10.93 -3.30
CA ASP A 7 23.89 10.18 -2.03
C ASP A 7 22.54 10.30 -1.32
N ALA A 8 21.96 11.51 -1.28
CA ALA A 8 20.63 11.74 -0.71
C ALA A 8 19.54 10.98 -1.49
N ARG A 9 19.63 10.93 -2.82
CA ARG A 9 18.72 10.14 -3.66
C ARG A 9 18.87 8.64 -3.41
N ALA A 10 20.09 8.14 -3.28
CA ALA A 10 20.34 6.72 -3.00
C ALA A 10 19.78 6.29 -1.64
N ILE A 11 19.94 7.14 -0.62
CA ILE A 11 19.30 6.95 0.69
C ILE A 11 17.78 6.95 0.53
N ARG A 12 17.21 7.92 -0.20
CA ARG A 12 15.75 8.00 -0.42
C ARG A 12 15.19 6.75 -1.10
N VAL A 13 15.89 6.20 -2.10
CA VAL A 13 15.53 4.92 -2.72
C VAL A 13 15.49 3.80 -1.68
N THR A 14 16.48 3.75 -0.78
CA THR A 14 16.56 2.73 0.27
C THR A 14 15.40 2.82 1.24
N GLU A 15 15.04 4.03 1.68
CA GLU A 15 13.88 4.29 2.54
C GLU A 15 12.57 3.81 1.89
N LEU A 16 12.33 4.21 0.63
CA LEU A 16 11.12 3.83 -0.11
C LEU A 16 11.00 2.31 -0.28
N MET A 17 12.12 1.64 -0.60
CA MET A 17 12.18 0.19 -0.76
C MET A 17 11.99 -0.55 0.58
N ASN A 18 12.54 -0.01 1.67
CA ASN A 18 12.37 -0.58 2.99
C ASN A 18 10.91 -0.47 3.46
N ASP A 19 10.27 0.67 3.22
CA ASP A 19 8.84 0.87 3.52
C ASP A 19 7.96 -0.05 2.69
N PHE A 20 8.23 -0.17 1.39
CA PHE A 20 7.54 -1.10 0.50
C PHE A 20 7.60 -2.54 1.01
N ARG A 21 8.80 -3.01 1.41
CA ARG A 21 9.00 -4.34 2.02
C ARG A 21 8.22 -4.49 3.32
N THR A 22 8.26 -3.47 4.18
CA THR A 22 7.60 -3.47 5.50
C THR A 22 6.07 -3.53 5.35
N LEU A 23 5.50 -2.79 4.39
CA LEU A 23 4.08 -2.86 4.06
C LEU A 23 3.64 -4.26 3.63
N HIS A 24 4.45 -4.96 2.83
CA HIS A 24 4.16 -6.35 2.44
C HIS A 24 4.18 -7.31 3.63
N GLN A 25 5.11 -7.14 4.56
CA GLN A 25 5.15 -7.93 5.78
C GLN A 25 3.89 -7.70 6.62
N HIS A 26 3.45 -6.45 6.77
CA HIS A 26 2.23 -6.14 7.50
C HIS A 26 0.97 -6.65 6.80
N ILE A 27 0.88 -6.56 5.47
CA ILE A 27 -0.22 -7.15 4.70
C ILE A 27 -0.31 -8.65 4.98
N ALA A 28 0.82 -9.37 4.94
CA ALA A 28 0.86 -10.80 5.22
C ALA A 28 0.46 -11.13 6.67
N GLN A 29 0.94 -10.35 7.65
CA GLN A 29 0.62 -10.51 9.07
C GLN A 29 -0.87 -10.29 9.40
N LEU A 30 -1.54 -9.40 8.67
CA LEU A 30 -2.95 -9.08 8.89
C LEU A 30 -3.90 -10.15 8.35
N LYS A 31 -3.41 -11.09 7.54
CA LYS A 31 -4.21 -12.17 6.95
C LYS A 31 -4.87 -13.01 8.02
N ARG A 32 -6.18 -13.25 7.85
CA ARG A 32 -6.97 -14.17 8.66
C ARG A 32 -7.62 -15.20 7.75
N ASP A 33 -7.57 -16.47 8.15
CA ASP A 33 -8.26 -17.53 7.41
C ASP A 33 -9.75 -17.53 7.76
N PRO A 34 -10.64 -17.68 6.76
CA PRO A 34 -12.07 -17.76 7.00
C PRO A 34 -12.44 -19.07 7.70
N PRO A 35 -13.39 -19.06 8.65
CA PRO A 35 -14.06 -20.26 9.12
C PRO A 35 -14.73 -21.03 7.96
N PRO A 36 -14.98 -22.34 8.11
CA PRO A 36 -15.69 -23.12 7.11
C PRO A 36 -17.04 -22.49 6.73
N GLY A 37 -17.26 -22.29 5.44
CA GLY A 37 -18.50 -21.68 4.92
C GLY A 37 -18.54 -20.15 4.94
N GLU A 38 -17.59 -19.47 5.58
CA GLU A 38 -17.55 -18.00 5.67
C GLU A 38 -16.60 -17.34 4.65
N ALA A 39 -15.97 -18.13 3.78
CA ALA A 39 -15.05 -17.61 2.77
C ALA A 39 -15.71 -16.58 1.83
N GLY A 40 -17.03 -16.66 1.63
CA GLY A 40 -17.78 -15.71 0.78
C GLY A 40 -18.09 -14.37 1.43
N GLU A 41 -17.82 -14.20 2.73
CA GLU A 41 -18.13 -12.96 3.42
C GLU A 41 -17.19 -11.82 3.00
N GLU A 42 -17.74 -10.61 2.93
CA GLU A 42 -17.11 -9.44 2.30
C GLU A 42 -15.69 -9.13 2.80
N GLY A 43 -15.44 -9.23 4.11
CA GLY A 43 -14.11 -8.93 4.66
C GLY A 43 -13.07 -9.97 4.23
N TYR A 44 -13.45 -11.25 4.16
CA TYR A 44 -12.57 -12.30 3.67
C TYR A 44 -12.36 -12.22 2.16
N VAL A 45 -13.39 -11.82 1.40
CA VAL A 45 -13.26 -11.53 -0.03
C VAL A 45 -12.25 -10.39 -0.26
N LEU A 46 -12.40 -9.29 0.48
CA LEU A 46 -11.50 -8.14 0.39
C LEU A 46 -10.06 -8.50 0.80
N MET A 47 -9.88 -9.29 1.86
CA MET A 47 -8.54 -9.78 2.25
C MET A 47 -7.87 -10.58 1.13
N ARG A 48 -8.58 -11.52 0.52
CA ARG A 48 -8.03 -12.29 -0.61
C ARG A 48 -7.64 -11.39 -1.77
N GLN A 49 -8.50 -10.41 -2.10
CA GLN A 49 -8.21 -9.43 -3.13
C GLN A 49 -6.94 -8.63 -2.80
N CYS A 50 -6.77 -8.19 -1.55
CA CYS A 50 -5.58 -7.47 -1.11
C CYS A 50 -4.31 -8.32 -1.22
N ILE A 51 -4.38 -9.62 -0.88
CA ILE A 51 -3.25 -10.53 -1.02
C ILE A 51 -2.87 -10.73 -2.49
N LEU A 52 -3.84 -10.91 -3.38
CA LEU A 52 -3.60 -11.02 -4.81
C LEU A 52 -2.98 -9.73 -5.38
N GLU A 53 -3.56 -8.56 -5.05
CA GLU A 53 -3.01 -7.25 -5.45
C GLU A 53 -1.56 -7.07 -4.96
N ALA A 54 -1.25 -7.45 -3.72
CA ALA A 54 0.10 -7.37 -3.17
C ALA A 54 1.07 -8.32 -3.89
N GLN A 55 0.65 -9.55 -4.18
CA GLN A 55 1.46 -10.52 -4.93
C GLN A 55 1.75 -10.05 -6.35
N THR A 56 0.74 -9.52 -7.05
CA THR A 56 0.90 -8.92 -8.38
C THR A 56 1.89 -7.75 -8.33
N LEU A 57 1.78 -6.88 -7.33
CA LEU A 57 2.68 -5.75 -7.17
C LEU A 57 4.14 -6.18 -6.91
N LEU A 58 4.35 -7.26 -6.15
CA LEU A 58 5.68 -7.86 -5.95
C LEU A 58 6.25 -8.49 -7.22
N SER A 59 5.40 -9.05 -8.09
CA SER A 59 5.87 -9.71 -9.31
C SER A 59 6.17 -8.74 -10.45
N LEU A 60 5.84 -7.46 -10.32
CA LEU A 60 6.20 -6.44 -11.32
C LEU A 60 7.73 -6.27 -11.35
N GLY A 61 8.34 -6.45 -12.52
CA GLY A 61 9.77 -6.19 -12.70
C GLY A 61 10.10 -4.70 -12.56
N PHE A 62 11.34 -4.37 -12.21
CA PHE A 62 11.84 -2.99 -12.28
C PHE A 62 12.07 -2.61 -13.74
N ASN A 63 11.21 -1.74 -14.29
CA ASN A 63 11.37 -1.26 -15.65
C ASN A 63 12.21 0.03 -15.68
N VAL A 64 13.46 -0.06 -15.23
CA VAL A 64 14.39 1.07 -15.28
C VAL A 64 15.46 0.74 -16.33
N GLN A 65 15.27 1.26 -17.54
CA GLN A 65 16.28 1.15 -18.59
C GLN A 65 17.58 1.82 -18.12
N PRO A 66 18.72 1.13 -18.18
CA PRO A 66 19.99 1.71 -17.74
C PRO A 66 20.34 2.92 -18.61
N THR A 67 20.67 4.03 -17.96
CA THR A 67 21.23 5.20 -18.65
C THR A 67 22.60 4.84 -19.22
N GLN A 68 22.82 5.07 -20.52
CA GLN A 68 24.14 4.86 -21.13
C GLN A 68 25.09 6.00 -20.72
N GLY A 69 26.13 5.67 -19.93
CA GLY A 69 27.21 6.59 -19.54
C GLY A 69 27.51 6.58 -18.04
N SER A 70 28.79 6.73 -17.67
CA SER A 70 29.29 6.72 -16.29
C SER A 70 29.37 8.11 -15.63
N SER A 71 28.55 9.06 -16.10
CA SER A 71 28.53 10.42 -15.57
C SER A 71 27.65 10.52 -14.32
N ALA A 72 28.03 11.37 -13.36
CA ALA A 72 27.20 11.70 -12.20
C ALA A 72 25.81 12.26 -12.60
N GLU A 73 25.69 12.86 -13.78
CA GLU A 73 24.40 13.30 -14.34
C GLU A 73 23.53 12.10 -14.81
N ALA A 74 24.15 11.08 -15.39
CA ALA A 74 23.45 9.86 -15.79
C ALA A 74 22.96 9.10 -14.55
N GLU A 75 23.79 9.02 -13.51
CA GLU A 75 23.42 8.46 -12.21
C GLU A 75 22.24 9.23 -11.57
N LYS A 76 22.28 10.56 -11.58
CA LYS A 76 21.16 11.39 -11.10
C LYS A 76 19.85 11.01 -11.79
N VAL A 77 19.85 10.96 -13.13
CA VAL A 77 18.66 10.62 -13.92
C VAL A 77 18.18 9.20 -13.59
N GLN A 78 19.10 8.25 -13.44
CA GLN A 78 18.78 6.89 -13.06
C GLN A 78 18.11 6.83 -11.68
N LEU A 79 18.68 7.50 -10.67
CA LEU A 79 18.15 7.55 -9.31
C LEU A 79 16.77 8.21 -9.26
N GLN A 80 16.55 9.31 -10.00
CA GLN A 80 15.24 9.95 -10.09
C GLN A 80 14.18 9.00 -10.69
N ARG A 81 14.53 8.21 -11.72
CA ARG A 81 13.61 7.20 -12.27
C ARG A 81 13.28 6.10 -11.25
N VAL A 82 14.27 5.64 -10.50
CA VAL A 82 14.08 4.65 -9.43
C VAL A 82 13.20 5.22 -8.31
N ILE A 83 13.38 6.49 -7.92
CA ILE A 83 12.53 7.15 -6.92
C ILE A 83 11.07 7.16 -7.37
N VAL A 84 10.78 7.44 -8.65
CA VAL A 84 9.41 7.42 -9.19
C VAL A 84 8.80 6.01 -9.09
N ASP A 85 9.51 4.99 -9.56
CA ASP A 85 9.06 3.58 -9.49
C ASP A 85 8.83 3.16 -8.02
N ALA A 86 9.82 3.41 -7.15
CA ALA A 86 9.77 3.05 -5.74
C ALA A 86 8.62 3.74 -5.00
N SER A 87 8.40 5.04 -5.27
CA SER A 87 7.30 5.81 -4.67
C SER A 87 5.94 5.28 -5.12
N ALA A 88 5.79 4.93 -6.39
CA ALA A 88 4.53 4.40 -6.91
C ALA A 88 4.21 3.01 -6.34
N ARG A 89 5.21 2.14 -6.23
CA ARG A 89 5.08 0.83 -5.56
C ARG A 89 4.71 0.98 -4.08
N ARG A 90 5.40 1.85 -3.34
CA ARG A 90 5.07 2.16 -1.93
C ARG A 90 3.65 2.69 -1.80
N PHE A 91 3.23 3.59 -2.69
CA PHE A 91 1.88 4.13 -2.72
C PHE A 91 0.82 3.03 -2.91
N GLN A 92 0.99 2.16 -3.92
CA GLN A 92 0.08 1.03 -4.16
C GLN A 92 0.05 0.06 -2.96
N ALA A 93 1.23 -0.29 -2.42
CA ALA A 93 1.34 -1.17 -1.26
C ALA A 93 0.64 -0.57 -0.02
N HIS A 94 0.77 0.74 0.21
CA HIS A 94 0.12 1.40 1.34
C HIS A 94 -1.41 1.38 1.18
N LYS A 95 -1.92 1.62 -0.03
CA LYS A 95 -3.36 1.51 -0.32
C LYS A 95 -3.89 0.10 -0.07
N ILE A 96 -3.14 -0.92 -0.49
CA ILE A 96 -3.48 -2.34 -0.21
C ILE A 96 -3.45 -2.61 1.29
N TYR A 97 -2.43 -2.12 2.01
CA TYR A 97 -2.32 -2.25 3.46
C TYR A 97 -3.52 -1.65 4.19
N LEU A 98 -3.96 -0.44 3.81
CA LEU A 98 -5.11 0.20 4.44
C LEU A 98 -6.40 -0.63 4.25
N LYS A 99 -6.64 -1.15 3.04
CA LYS A 99 -7.77 -2.05 2.76
C LYS A 99 -7.66 -3.34 3.58
N MET A 100 -6.47 -3.93 3.66
CA MET A 100 -6.19 -5.15 4.43
C MET A 100 -6.45 -4.94 5.93
N ALA A 101 -6.04 -3.78 6.46
CA ALA A 101 -6.27 -3.41 7.85
C ALA A 101 -7.76 -3.22 8.15
N ALA A 102 -8.51 -2.56 7.25
CA ALA A 102 -9.97 -2.42 7.38
C ALA A 102 -10.68 -3.79 7.37
N ALA A 103 -10.29 -4.68 6.45
CA ALA A 103 -10.80 -6.04 6.41
C ALA A 103 -10.47 -6.83 7.69
N SER A 104 -9.26 -6.65 8.25
CA SER A 104 -8.85 -7.30 9.50
C SER A 104 -9.67 -6.83 10.72
N ARG A 105 -9.98 -5.52 10.78
CA ARG A 105 -10.92 -4.97 11.76
C ARG A 105 -12.32 -5.53 11.58
N TRP A 106 -12.83 -5.62 10.34
CA TRP A 106 -14.12 -6.23 10.05
C TRP A 106 -14.19 -7.67 10.56
N VAL A 107 -13.16 -8.50 10.31
CA VAL A 107 -13.11 -9.89 10.80
C VAL A 107 -13.15 -9.94 12.32
N THR A 108 -12.38 -9.07 12.97
CA THR A 108 -12.32 -8.99 14.44
C THR A 108 -13.67 -8.59 15.03
N ASN A 109 -14.30 -7.55 14.49
CA ASN A 109 -15.58 -7.04 14.97
C ASN A 109 -16.73 -8.02 14.69
N ARG A 110 -16.72 -8.69 13.54
CA ARG A 110 -17.68 -9.76 13.25
C ARG A 110 -17.58 -10.89 14.27
N ALA A 111 -16.38 -11.35 14.58
CA ALA A 111 -16.17 -12.40 15.58
C ALA A 111 -16.70 -11.97 16.97
N GLN A 112 -16.54 -10.69 17.33
CA GLN A 112 -17.10 -10.14 18.57
C GLN A 112 -18.63 -10.08 18.57
N VAL A 113 -19.26 -9.77 17.44
CA VAL A 113 -20.74 -9.77 17.32
C VAL A 113 -21.29 -11.20 17.40
N LEU A 114 -20.62 -12.17 16.76
CA LEU A 114 -21.08 -13.55 16.73
C LEU A 114 -20.76 -14.31 18.02
N GLN A 115 -19.69 -13.95 18.75
CA GLN A 115 -19.26 -14.62 19.98
C GLN A 115 -19.11 -16.15 19.83
N GLY A 116 -18.72 -16.62 18.64
CA GLY A 116 -18.62 -18.04 18.30
C GLY A 116 -19.95 -18.76 18.07
N GLN A 117 -21.08 -18.05 18.16
CA GLN A 117 -22.41 -18.57 17.84
C GLN A 117 -22.69 -18.47 16.34
N LYS A 118 -23.61 -19.31 15.86
CA LYS A 118 -24.16 -19.16 14.52
C LYS A 118 -24.96 -17.85 14.42
N MET A 119 -24.97 -17.27 13.21
CA MET A 119 -25.79 -16.09 12.94
C MET A 119 -27.26 -16.37 13.30
N SER A 120 -27.88 -15.42 13.99
CA SER A 120 -29.30 -15.45 14.37
C SER A 120 -29.85 -14.02 14.28
N ALA A 121 -31.17 -13.85 14.45
CA ALA A 121 -31.82 -12.54 14.33
C ALA A 121 -31.22 -11.47 15.25
N GLN A 122 -30.70 -11.87 16.43
CA GLN A 122 -30.08 -10.95 17.40
C GLN A 122 -28.78 -10.30 16.89
N HIS A 123 -28.07 -10.97 15.96
CA HIS A 123 -26.77 -10.52 15.44
C HIS A 123 -26.91 -9.56 14.24
N VAL A 124 -28.07 -9.53 13.57
CA VAL A 124 -28.26 -8.86 12.27
C VAL A 124 -27.90 -7.37 12.33
N ALA A 125 -28.36 -6.65 13.36
CA ALA A 125 -28.07 -5.22 13.50
C ALA A 125 -26.57 -4.95 13.71
N GLY A 126 -25.91 -5.77 14.55
CA GLY A 126 -24.48 -5.65 14.80
C GLY A 126 -23.65 -5.96 13.57
N LEU A 127 -23.96 -7.04 12.84
CA LEU A 127 -23.27 -7.40 11.60
C LEU A 127 -23.41 -6.31 10.54
N ARG A 128 -24.61 -5.74 10.39
CA ARG A 128 -24.83 -4.61 9.47
C ARG A 128 -23.96 -3.40 9.84
N ALA A 129 -23.82 -3.08 11.12
CA ALA A 129 -22.97 -1.98 11.56
C ALA A 129 -21.48 -2.24 11.26
N VAL A 130 -21.03 -3.49 11.43
CA VAL A 130 -19.66 -3.91 11.08
C VAL A 130 -19.42 -3.78 9.57
N SER A 131 -20.36 -4.23 8.74
CA SER A 131 -20.31 -4.03 7.27
C SER A 131 -20.28 -2.56 6.87
N GLN A 132 -21.14 -1.73 7.48
CA GLN A 132 -21.18 -0.30 7.19
C GLN A 132 -19.86 0.40 7.54
N THR A 133 -19.24 -0.01 8.66
CA THR A 133 -17.94 0.50 9.06
C THR A 133 -16.88 0.14 8.02
N LEU A 134 -16.82 -1.11 7.58
CA LEU A 134 -15.89 -1.54 6.51
C LEU A 134 -16.07 -0.69 5.23
N HIS A 135 -17.30 -0.51 4.77
CA HIS A 135 -17.57 0.29 3.59
C HIS A 135 -17.12 1.75 3.76
N SER A 136 -17.37 2.34 4.93
CA SER A 136 -16.93 3.71 5.21
C SER A 136 -15.41 3.84 5.24
N GLU A 137 -14.72 2.88 5.85
CA GLU A 137 -13.25 2.87 5.91
C GLU A 137 -12.66 2.71 4.50
N VAL A 138 -13.16 1.76 3.70
CA VAL A 138 -12.66 1.52 2.34
C VAL A 138 -12.95 2.73 1.44
N ALA A 139 -14.11 3.36 1.56
CA ALA A 139 -14.46 4.56 0.79
C ALA A 139 -13.59 5.77 1.16
N ALA A 140 -13.12 5.85 2.41
CA ALA A 140 -12.23 6.91 2.86
C ALA A 140 -10.79 6.79 2.30
N ILE A 141 -10.39 5.61 1.80
CA ILE A 141 -9.07 5.37 1.20
C ILE A 141 -9.03 5.97 -0.21
N THR A 142 -8.79 7.29 -0.26
CA THR A 142 -8.61 8.06 -1.50
C THR A 142 -7.13 8.22 -1.83
N ASP A 143 -6.81 8.44 -3.11
CA ASP A 143 -5.42 8.63 -3.55
C ASP A 143 -4.76 9.84 -2.88
N SER A 144 -5.52 10.92 -2.64
CA SER A 144 -5.06 12.09 -1.88
C SER A 144 -4.77 11.73 -0.41
N SER A 145 -5.69 11.05 0.27
CA SER A 145 -5.45 10.65 1.67
C SER A 145 -4.22 9.76 1.82
N VAL A 146 -3.96 8.87 0.85
CA VAL A 146 -2.81 7.97 0.86
C VAL A 146 -1.50 8.76 0.68
N VAL A 147 -1.44 9.66 -0.30
CA VAL A 147 -0.22 10.45 -0.52
C VAL A 147 0.05 11.41 0.64
N ASP A 148 -0.99 12.00 1.22
CA ASP A 148 -0.87 12.91 2.36
C ASP A 148 -0.38 12.17 3.62
N ASN A 149 -0.89 10.96 3.87
CA ASN A 149 -0.42 10.11 4.98
C ASN A 149 1.06 9.74 4.81
N LEU A 150 1.46 9.28 3.62
CA LEU A 150 2.85 8.91 3.34
C LEU A 150 3.78 10.11 3.47
N ARG A 151 3.39 11.26 2.91
CA ARG A 151 4.19 12.49 2.98
C ARG A 151 4.33 13.00 4.40
N THR A 152 3.26 12.94 5.19
CA THR A 152 3.30 13.30 6.61
C THR A 152 4.24 12.38 7.39
N ALA A 153 4.19 11.07 7.14
CA ALA A 153 5.09 10.11 7.75
C ALA A 153 6.57 10.39 7.40
N ASP A 154 6.85 10.70 6.14
CA ASP A 154 8.20 11.01 5.67
C ASP A 154 8.76 12.31 6.28
N ILE A 155 7.93 13.35 6.38
CA ILE A 155 8.30 14.61 7.06
C ILE A 155 8.60 14.35 8.53
N ASN A 156 7.75 13.58 9.21
CA ASN A 156 7.95 13.24 10.62
C ASN A 156 9.20 12.38 10.85
N ALA A 157 9.59 11.56 9.87
CA ALA A 157 10.81 10.78 9.91
C ALA A 157 12.08 11.59 9.56
N GLY A 158 11.93 12.82 9.06
CA GLY A 158 13.05 13.68 8.67
C GLY A 158 13.73 13.27 7.36
N TYR A 159 13.02 12.54 6.49
CA TYR A 159 13.55 12.07 5.21
C TYR A 159 13.77 13.21 4.21
N TRP A 160 14.71 13.03 3.28
CA TRP A 160 14.93 13.96 2.18
C TRP A 160 13.91 13.70 1.05
N LEU A 161 13.12 14.72 0.71
CA LEU A 161 11.99 14.60 -0.24
C LEU A 161 12.17 15.44 -1.51
N GLY A 162 13.39 15.89 -1.80
CA GLY A 162 13.65 16.88 -2.85
C GLY A 162 13.18 16.46 -4.25
N ASP A 163 13.29 15.16 -4.55
CA ASP A 163 12.89 14.57 -5.84
C ASP A 163 11.69 13.62 -5.73
N ASP A 164 10.95 13.67 -4.63
CA ASP A 164 9.75 12.85 -4.48
C ASP A 164 8.68 13.24 -5.52
N PRO A 165 8.09 12.26 -6.22
CA PRO A 165 7.15 12.54 -7.28
C PRO A 165 5.83 13.09 -6.75
N SER A 166 5.19 13.92 -7.57
CA SER A 166 3.80 14.32 -7.31
C SER A 166 2.83 13.15 -7.44
N LEU A 167 1.63 13.29 -6.87
CA LEU A 167 0.56 12.29 -7.03
C LEU A 167 0.23 12.02 -8.51
N SER A 168 0.19 13.05 -9.35
CA SER A 168 -0.09 12.87 -10.78
C SER A 168 1.01 12.07 -11.48
N THR A 169 2.28 12.28 -11.11
CA THR A 169 3.41 11.48 -11.59
C THR A 169 3.28 10.01 -11.17
N ILE A 170 2.95 9.75 -9.90
CA ILE A 170 2.71 8.39 -9.38
C ILE A 170 1.58 7.70 -10.15
N LEU A 171 0.42 8.37 -10.28
CA LEU A 171 -0.75 7.78 -10.97
C LEU A 171 -0.48 7.53 -12.46
N ASN A 172 0.26 8.42 -13.11
CA ASN A 172 0.67 8.21 -14.50
C ASN A 172 1.59 6.99 -14.62
N TRP A 173 2.57 6.86 -13.73
CA TRP A 173 3.44 5.67 -13.70
C TRP A 173 2.62 4.39 -13.53
N ILE A 174 1.68 4.34 -12.57
CA ILE A 174 0.83 3.17 -12.34
C ILE A 174 0.05 2.79 -13.60
N ARG A 175 -0.49 3.78 -14.33
CA ARG A 175 -1.22 3.55 -15.58
C ARG A 175 -0.34 2.93 -16.66
N THR A 176 0.94 3.29 -16.71
CA THR A 176 1.87 2.75 -17.74
C THR A 176 2.38 1.34 -17.44
N GLN A 177 2.15 0.81 -16.23
CA GLN A 177 2.57 -0.53 -15.84
C GLN A 177 1.45 -1.58 -15.92
N ASN A 178 0.19 -1.14 -16.09
CA ASN A 178 -0.98 -1.99 -16.34
C ASN A 178 -1.26 -2.11 -17.84
#